data_AF-A0A2N2C5H6-F1
#
_entry.id   AF-A0A2N2C5H6-F1
#
_cell.length_a   1.000
_cell.length_b   1.000
_cell.length_c   1.000
_cell.angle_alpha   90.00
_cell.angle_beta   90.00
_cell.angle_gamma   90.00
#
_symmetry.space_group_name_H-M   'P 1'
#
loop_
_entity.id
_entity.type
_entity.pdbx_description
1 polymer ?
#
loop_
_entity_poly.entity_id
_entity_poly.type
_entity_poly.pdbx_seq_one_letter_code
_entity_poly.pdbx_strand_id
1 'polypeptide(L)'
;MKKYGIYFLILIACIIIRIIPLSSGSNALDSVLNEIAIGGIASTVVALLIFYQEQKNSTRKKKIYRIIILQPFYRSMIRYMEQFCYKSAFMPKELRSTRKNFQEWSDYYCNKCGEVADNKTDGFYPISASEMLESVKPIFLEAENIQLNKVWLLKEDILSEEDLQTISKLNNIVYQYNLLCCTDDLLPHNVRIVNDEFVKKLSGISGFEKLLNFKFSYDVRLSNSVEIS
;
A
#
# COMPACT_ATOMS: atom_id res chain seq x y z
N MET A 1 -14.45 -9.01 -21.08
CA MET A 1 -14.32 -8.72 -22.53
C MET A 1 -15.40 -9.37 -23.42
N LYS A 2 -15.75 -10.66 -23.28
CA LYS A 2 -16.72 -11.35 -24.18
C LYS A 2 -18.15 -10.75 -24.25
N LYS A 3 -18.65 -10.07 -23.22
CA LYS A 3 -20.03 -9.53 -23.19
C LYS A 3 -20.24 -8.20 -23.94
N TYR A 4 -19.16 -7.49 -24.32
CA TYR A 4 -19.27 -6.11 -24.82
C TYR A 4 -18.88 -5.94 -26.29
N GLY A 5 -18.33 -6.99 -26.92
CA GLY A 5 -18.16 -7.04 -28.37
C GLY A 5 -19.49 -6.88 -29.12
N ILE A 6 -20.61 -7.22 -28.47
CA ILE A 6 -21.96 -7.01 -28.99
C ILE A 6 -22.27 -5.53 -29.21
N TYR A 7 -21.92 -4.62 -28.29
CA TYR A 7 -22.17 -3.18 -28.50
C TYR A 7 -21.33 -2.63 -29.67
N PHE A 8 -20.09 -3.09 -29.80
CA PHE A 8 -19.23 -2.70 -30.91
C PHE A 8 -19.73 -3.27 -32.25
N LEU A 9 -20.23 -4.52 -32.26
CA LEU A 9 -20.86 -5.15 -33.42
C LEU A 9 -22.16 -4.44 -33.84
N ILE A 10 -23.00 -4.05 -32.88
CA ILE A 10 -24.24 -3.29 -33.15
C ILE A 10 -23.89 -1.91 -33.72
N LEU A 11 -22.89 -1.22 -33.16
CA LEU A 11 -22.42 0.07 -33.67
C LEU A 11 -21.95 -0.05 -35.13
N ILE A 12 -21.12 -1.06 -35.43
CA ILE A 12 -20.63 -1.32 -36.79
C ILE A 12 -21.80 -1.64 -37.74
N ALA A 13 -22.76 -2.48 -37.32
CA ALA A 13 -23.92 -2.82 -38.14
C ALA A 13 -24.77 -1.59 -38.48
N CYS A 14 -25.04 -0.71 -37.51
CA CYS A 14 -25.80 0.52 -37.74
C CYS A 14 -25.04 1.53 -38.62
N ILE A 15 -23.71 1.60 -38.50
CA ILE A 15 -22.86 2.42 -39.39
C ILE A 15 -22.90 1.88 -40.83
N ILE A 16 -22.83 0.56 -41.01
CA ILE A 16 -22.90 -0.09 -42.33
C ILE A 16 -24.26 0.16 -43.00
N ILE A 17 -25.37 0.02 -42.26
CA ILE A 17 -26.72 0.30 -42.75
C ILE A 17 -26.86 1.75 -43.23
N ARG A 18 -26.11 2.69 -42.64
CA ARG A 18 -26.12 4.11 -43.00
C ARG A 18 -25.22 4.45 -44.19
N ILE A 19 -24.05 3.82 -44.29
CA ILE A 19 -23.05 4.14 -45.32
C ILE A 19 -23.37 3.44 -46.65
N ILE A 20 -23.95 2.24 -46.60
CA ILE A 20 -24.36 1.54 -47.81
C ILE A 20 -25.74 2.07 -48.23
N PRO A 21 -25.89 2.71 -49.40
CA PRO A 21 -27.19 3.12 -49.90
C PRO A 21 -28.01 1.86 -50.18
N LEU A 22 -28.94 1.55 -49.28
CA LEU A 22 -29.97 0.54 -49.52
C LEU A 22 -30.92 1.17 -50.55
N SER A 23 -30.84 0.72 -51.79
CA SER A 23 -31.87 0.98 -52.79
C SER A 23 -32.89 -0.13 -52.67
N SER A 24 -33.77 -0.06 -51.66
CA SER A 24 -34.81 -1.10 -51.46
C SER A 24 -35.98 -0.95 -52.43
N GLY A 25 -35.97 0.10 -53.27
CA GLY A 25 -37.07 0.45 -54.18
C GLY A 25 -38.24 1.16 -53.50
N SER A 26 -38.15 1.43 -52.19
CA SER A 26 -39.16 2.15 -51.40
C SER A 26 -38.52 3.23 -50.53
N ASN A 27 -38.73 4.49 -50.92
CA ASN A 27 -38.23 5.66 -50.18
C ASN A 27 -38.69 5.68 -48.71
N ALA A 28 -39.86 5.09 -48.40
CA ALA A 28 -40.39 5.01 -47.04
C ALA A 28 -39.63 3.98 -46.18
N LEU A 29 -39.23 2.85 -46.76
CA LEU A 29 -38.44 1.83 -46.04
C LEU A 29 -37.02 2.32 -45.76
N ASP A 30 -36.40 2.98 -46.74
CA ASP A 30 -35.03 3.50 -46.60
C ASP A 30 -34.96 4.61 -45.54
N SER A 31 -36.00 5.46 -45.42
CA SER A 31 -36.07 6.49 -44.37
C SER A 31 -36.22 5.88 -42.97
N VAL A 32 -37.10 4.89 -42.81
CA VAL A 32 -37.34 4.21 -41.52
C VAL A 32 -36.09 3.45 -41.07
N LEU A 33 -35.41 2.75 -41.98
CA LEU A 33 -34.15 2.05 -41.68
C LEU A 33 -33.04 3.01 -41.23
N ASN A 34 -32.96 4.19 -41.84
CA ASN A 34 -31.95 5.19 -41.49
C ASN A 34 -32.24 5.83 -40.11
N GLU A 35 -33.50 6.10 -39.79
CA GLU A 35 -33.93 6.58 -38.47
C GLU A 35 -33.65 5.55 -37.37
N ILE A 36 -33.94 4.27 -37.63
CA ILE A 36 -33.62 3.16 -36.72
C ILE A 36 -32.10 3.05 -36.52
N ALA A 37 -31.31 3.18 -37.58
CA ALA A 37 -29.85 3.14 -37.50
C ALA A 37 -29.28 4.31 -36.69
N ILE A 38 -29.83 5.52 -36.83
CA ILE A 38 -29.44 6.69 -36.02
C ILE A 38 -29.79 6.47 -34.54
N GLY A 39 -30.99 5.97 -34.24
CA GLY A 39 -31.38 5.60 -32.88
C GLY A 39 -30.51 4.50 -32.27
N GLY A 40 -30.13 3.51 -33.08
CA GLY A 40 -29.20 2.44 -32.71
C GLY A 40 -27.78 2.95 -32.40
N ILE A 41 -27.25 3.87 -33.20
CA ILE A 41 -25.97 4.52 -32.94
C ILE A 41 -26.04 5.34 -31.64
N ALA A 42 -27.06 6.18 -31.49
CA ALA A 42 -27.21 7.05 -30.32
C ALA A 42 -27.30 6.24 -29.01
N SER A 43 -28.13 5.20 -28.96
CA SER A 43 -28.27 4.30 -27.80
C SER A 43 -26.98 3.55 -27.48
N THR A 44 -26.25 3.09 -28.51
CA THR A 44 -24.97 2.39 -28.34
C THR A 44 -23.88 3.31 -27.81
N VAL A 45 -23.82 4.56 -28.30
CA VAL A 45 -22.90 5.59 -27.79
C VAL A 45 -23.18 5.91 -26.33
N VAL A 46 -24.46 6.10 -25.96
CA VAL A 46 -24.85 6.33 -24.56
C VAL A 46 -24.45 5.15 -23.67
N ALA A 47 -24.69 3.91 -24.11
CA ALA A 47 -24.28 2.72 -23.37
C ALA A 47 -22.75 2.64 -23.19
N LEU A 48 -21.97 2.98 -24.21
CA LEU A 48 -20.50 3.05 -24.11
C LEU A 48 -20.03 4.14 -23.14
N LEU A 49 -20.69 5.29 -23.10
CA LEU A 49 -20.36 6.37 -22.17
C LEU A 49 -20.67 5.98 -20.72
N ILE A 50 -21.83 5.37 -20.45
CA ILE A 50 -22.19 4.83 -19.13
C ILE A 50 -21.15 3.79 -18.71
N PHE A 51 -20.81 2.87 -19.59
CA PHE A 51 -19.79 1.84 -19.33
C PHE A 51 -18.43 2.45 -18.99
N TYR A 52 -17.97 3.41 -19.79
CA TYR A 52 -16.70 4.09 -19.54
C TYR A 52 -16.70 4.79 -18.19
N GLN A 53 -17.80 5.45 -17.83
CA GLN A 53 -17.97 6.10 -16.53
C GLN A 53 -17.99 5.09 -15.38
N GLU A 54 -18.68 3.95 -15.52
CA GLU A 54 -18.69 2.87 -14.53
C GLU A 54 -17.30 2.27 -14.33
N GLN A 55 -16.55 2.02 -15.41
CA GLN A 55 -15.21 1.47 -15.34
C GLN A 55 -14.24 2.45 -14.65
N LYS A 56 -14.33 3.74 -14.99
CA LYS A 56 -13.56 4.81 -14.34
C LYS A 56 -13.88 4.90 -12.84
N ASN A 57 -15.17 4.86 -12.49
CA ASN A 57 -15.63 4.90 -11.10
C ASN A 57 -15.19 3.67 -10.31
N SER A 58 -15.29 2.47 -10.90
CA SER A 58 -14.83 1.22 -10.31
C SER A 58 -13.33 1.25 -10.04
N THR A 59 -12.52 1.69 -11.01
CA THR A 59 -11.06 1.81 -10.85
C THR A 59 -10.71 2.80 -9.73
N ARG A 60 -11.38 3.96 -9.69
CA ARG A 60 -11.17 4.94 -8.63
C ARG A 60 -11.55 4.37 -7.25
N LYS A 61 -12.68 3.67 -7.16
CA LYS A 61 -13.18 3.05 -5.93
C LYS A 61 -12.21 1.98 -5.41
N LYS A 62 -11.68 1.13 -6.29
CA LYS A 62 -10.65 0.13 -5.96
C LYS A 62 -9.39 0.80 -5.42
N LYS A 63 -8.90 1.86 -6.05
CA LYS A 63 -7.75 2.63 -5.56
C LYS A 63 -7.98 3.19 -4.16
N ILE A 64 -9.17 3.76 -3.92
CA ILE A 64 -9.54 4.29 -2.60
C ILE A 64 -9.55 3.16 -1.56
N TYR A 65 -10.15 2.01 -1.87
CA TYR A 65 -10.16 0.87 -0.96
C TYR A 65 -8.75 0.35 -0.67
N ARG A 66 -7.90 0.22 -1.69
CA ARG A 66 -6.50 -0.18 -1.52
C ARG A 66 -5.78 0.74 -0.53
N ILE A 67 -5.96 2.06 -0.66
CA ILE A 67 -5.39 3.03 0.28
C ILE A 67 -5.95 2.82 1.69
N ILE A 68 -7.27 2.77 1.85
CA ILE A 68 -7.91 2.61 3.17
C ILE A 68 -7.46 1.32 3.88
N ILE A 69 -7.31 0.23 3.13
CA ILE A 69 -6.94 -1.09 3.68
C ILE A 69 -5.46 -1.13 4.05
N LEU A 70 -4.57 -0.58 3.22
CA LEU A 70 -3.13 -0.64 3.47
C LEU A 70 -2.63 0.47 4.41
N GLN A 71 -3.32 1.60 4.50
CA GLN A 71 -2.89 2.76 5.29
C GLN A 71 -2.64 2.43 6.78
N PRO A 72 -3.50 1.68 7.50
CA PRO A 72 -3.24 1.27 8.88
C PRO A 72 -1.96 0.45 9.03
N PHE A 73 -1.71 -0.48 8.10
CA PHE A 73 -0.52 -1.30 8.06
C PHE A 73 0.76 -0.46 7.87
N TYR A 74 0.77 0.42 6.85
CA TYR A 74 1.88 1.34 6.60
C TYR A 74 2.14 2.28 7.79
N ARG A 75 1.08 2.82 8.38
CA ARG A 75 1.18 3.73 9.53
C ARG A 75 1.79 3.03 10.75
N SER A 76 1.46 1.75 10.96
CA SER A 76 2.02 0.95 12.04
C SER A 76 3.52 0.71 11.84
N MET A 77 3.95 0.39 10.63
CA MET A 77 5.38 0.28 10.30
C MET A 77 6.13 1.60 10.48
N ILE A 78 5.56 2.72 10.03
CA ILE A 78 6.16 4.04 10.21
C ILE A 78 6.33 4.35 11.71
N ARG A 79 5.29 4.11 12.52
CA ARG A 79 5.36 4.35 13.98
C ARG A 79 6.46 3.50 14.61
N TYR A 80 6.55 2.23 14.24
CA TYR A 80 7.60 1.34 14.69
C TYR A 80 9.00 1.89 14.33
N MET A 81 9.21 2.30 13.08
CA MET A 81 10.49 2.90 12.65
C MET A 81 10.83 4.18 13.42
N GLU A 82 9.84 5.02 13.71
CA GLU A 82 10.03 6.26 14.46
C GLU A 82 10.43 6.03 15.93
N GLN A 83 10.06 4.91 16.55
CA GLN A 83 10.40 4.63 17.96
C GLN A 83 11.91 4.69 18.22
N PHE A 84 12.71 4.17 17.30
CA PHE A 84 14.18 4.19 17.42
C PHE A 84 14.74 5.61 17.39
N CYS A 85 14.19 6.47 16.54
CA CYS A 85 14.53 7.89 16.53
C CYS A 85 14.10 8.57 17.83
N TYR A 86 12.87 8.35 18.29
CA TYR A 86 12.38 8.98 19.53
C TYR A 86 13.24 8.58 20.73
N LYS A 87 13.47 7.29 20.94
CA LYS A 87 14.24 6.79 22.10
C LYS A 87 15.71 7.21 22.03
N SER A 88 16.27 7.38 20.82
CA SER A 88 17.66 7.81 20.63
C SER A 88 17.88 9.32 20.73
N ALA A 89 16.90 10.14 20.34
CA ALA A 89 17.05 11.59 20.21
C ALA A 89 16.22 12.42 21.21
N PHE A 90 15.47 11.77 22.11
CA PHE A 90 14.61 12.47 23.08
C PHE A 90 15.38 13.39 24.04
N MET A 91 16.40 12.86 24.73
CA MET A 91 17.18 13.61 25.71
C MET A 91 18.34 14.45 25.13
N PRO A 92 19.18 13.94 24.21
CA PRO A 92 20.21 14.78 23.60
C PRO A 92 19.57 15.76 22.60
N LYS A 93 19.46 17.03 23.00
CA LYS A 93 18.84 18.09 22.18
C LYS A 93 19.55 18.27 20.84
N GLU A 94 20.86 18.02 20.80
CA GLU A 94 21.71 18.11 19.62
C GLU A 94 21.30 17.09 18.55
N LEU A 95 20.72 15.96 18.95
CA LEU A 95 20.31 14.89 18.04
C LEU A 95 18.88 15.05 17.50
N ARG A 96 18.07 15.96 18.06
CA ARG A 96 16.66 16.12 17.66
C ARG A 96 16.47 16.54 16.20
N SER A 97 17.39 17.34 15.68
CA SER A 97 17.39 17.82 14.29
C SER A 97 18.21 16.94 13.35
N THR A 98 18.97 15.97 13.89
CA THR A 98 19.80 15.07 13.09
C THR A 98 18.90 14.17 12.25
N ARG A 99 19.08 14.21 10.92
CA ARG A 99 18.27 13.41 10.00
C ARG A 99 19.01 12.13 9.62
N LYS A 100 18.40 11.00 9.94
CA LYS A 100 18.88 9.66 9.62
C LYS A 100 17.74 8.85 9.01
N ASN A 101 18.08 7.86 8.20
CA ASN A 101 17.13 6.87 7.74
C ASN A 101 16.86 5.83 8.84
N PHE A 102 15.95 4.89 8.57
CA PHE A 102 15.57 3.90 9.58
C PHE A 102 16.74 3.01 10.02
N GLN A 103 17.55 2.51 9.08
CA GLN A 103 18.70 1.67 9.39
C GLN A 103 19.70 2.44 10.26
N GLU A 104 20.04 3.68 9.89
CA GLU A 104 20.95 4.54 10.64
C GLU A 104 20.44 4.83 12.06
N TRP A 105 19.13 4.98 12.26
CA TRP A 105 18.53 5.13 13.58
C TRP A 105 18.55 3.83 14.39
N SER A 106 18.26 2.69 13.76
CA SER A 106 18.33 1.37 14.37
C SER A 106 19.75 1.05 14.85
N ASP A 107 20.75 1.26 14.00
CA ASP A 107 22.16 1.00 14.30
C ASP A 107 22.64 1.87 15.47
N TYR A 108 22.29 3.16 15.44
CA TYR A 108 22.60 4.11 16.51
C TYR A 108 21.98 3.69 17.84
N TYR A 109 20.69 3.32 17.84
CA TYR A 109 19.99 2.81 19.03
C TYR A 109 20.70 1.59 19.61
N CYS A 110 20.97 0.57 18.79
CA CYS A 110 21.60 -0.68 19.25
C CYS A 110 23.02 -0.44 19.79
N ASN A 111 23.80 0.46 19.19
CA ASN A 111 25.11 0.85 19.70
C ASN A 111 25.00 1.54 21.07
N LYS A 112 24.03 2.45 21.23
CA LYS A 112 23.78 3.13 22.51
C LYS A 112 23.36 2.16 23.62
N CYS A 113 22.51 1.18 23.31
CA CYS A 113 22.17 0.15 24.29
C CYS A 113 23.40 -0.65 24.76
N GLY A 114 24.37 -0.90 23.87
CA GLY A 114 25.65 -1.53 24.24
C GLY A 114 26.48 -0.66 25.20
N GLU A 115 26.51 0.66 25.00
CA GLU A 115 27.22 1.61 25.87
C GLU A 115 26.56 1.76 27.26
N VAL A 116 25.24 1.57 27.37
CA VAL A 116 24.47 1.63 28.63
C VAL A 116 24.77 0.44 29.51
N ALA A 117 24.92 -0.76 28.92
CA ALA A 117 25.33 -1.97 29.64
C ALA A 117 26.71 -1.79 30.32
N ASP A 118 27.54 -0.88 29.79
CA ASP A 118 28.84 -0.50 30.34
C ASP A 118 28.78 0.63 31.38
N ASN A 119 27.58 1.05 31.86
CA ASN A 119 27.35 2.16 32.81
C ASN A 119 27.82 3.55 32.32
N LYS A 120 27.86 3.82 31.01
CA LYS A 120 28.49 5.03 30.45
C LYS A 120 27.56 6.17 30.01
N THR A 121 26.26 6.12 30.28
CA THR A 121 25.33 7.14 29.73
C THR A 121 24.22 7.55 30.69
N ASP A 122 24.35 8.76 31.25
CA ASP A 122 23.22 9.50 31.81
C ASP A 122 22.23 9.87 30.68
N GLY A 123 20.94 9.58 30.88
CA GLY A 123 19.86 10.12 30.03
C GLY A 123 19.47 9.31 28.78
N PHE A 124 19.86 8.03 28.65
CA PHE A 124 19.32 7.13 27.63
C PHE A 124 18.49 6.02 28.27
N TYR A 125 17.25 5.86 27.80
CA TYR A 125 16.31 4.85 28.29
C TYR A 125 15.97 3.88 27.16
N PRO A 126 16.55 2.67 27.14
CA PRO A 126 16.28 1.68 26.11
C PRO A 126 14.79 1.28 26.11
N ILE A 127 14.31 0.82 24.96
CA ILE A 127 13.00 0.21 24.83
C ILE A 127 13.04 -1.11 25.59
N SER A 128 12.08 -1.38 26.47
CA SER A 128 11.97 -2.69 27.11
C SER A 128 11.42 -3.74 26.15
N ALA A 129 11.59 -5.03 26.46
CA ALA A 129 11.02 -6.14 25.70
C ALA A 129 9.50 -5.96 25.53
N SER A 130 8.79 -5.61 26.61
CA SER A 130 7.35 -5.37 26.58
C SER A 130 6.96 -4.17 25.69
N GLU A 131 7.68 -3.04 25.78
CA GLU A 131 7.45 -1.88 24.92
C GLU A 131 7.71 -2.19 23.44
N MET A 132 8.73 -3.02 23.15
CA MET A 132 9.04 -3.47 21.80
C MET A 132 7.91 -4.32 21.22
N LEU A 133 7.43 -5.31 21.98
CA LEU A 133 6.32 -6.17 21.57
C LEU A 133 5.04 -5.35 21.32
N GLU A 134 4.72 -4.41 22.19
CA GLU A 134 3.57 -3.51 22.00
C GLU A 134 3.76 -2.56 20.79
N SER A 135 5.00 -2.19 20.46
CA SER A 135 5.29 -1.36 19.28
C SER A 135 5.08 -2.09 17.96
N VAL A 136 5.35 -3.40 17.91
CA VAL A 136 5.23 -4.20 16.69
C VAL A 136 3.85 -4.86 16.52
N LYS A 137 3.13 -5.09 17.62
CA LYS A 137 1.81 -5.73 17.65
C LYS A 137 0.78 -5.11 16.67
N PRO A 138 0.68 -3.79 16.50
CA PRO A 138 -0.22 -3.22 15.49
C PRO A 138 0.11 -3.67 14.06
N ILE A 139 1.39 -3.82 13.71
CA ILE A 139 1.78 -4.29 12.37
C ILE A 139 1.26 -5.71 12.14
N PHE A 140 1.39 -6.56 13.16
CA PHE A 140 0.91 -7.94 13.14
C PHE A 140 -0.61 -8.01 12.97
N LEU A 141 -1.36 -7.28 13.80
CA LEU A 141 -2.83 -7.27 13.76
C LEU A 141 -3.36 -6.76 12.42
N GLU A 142 -2.77 -5.70 11.86
CA GLU A 142 -3.20 -5.17 10.56
C GLU A 142 -2.86 -6.14 9.42
N ALA A 143 -1.70 -6.82 9.48
CA ALA A 143 -1.36 -7.85 8.51
C ALA A 143 -2.34 -9.03 8.57
N GLU A 144 -2.69 -9.53 9.76
CA GLU A 144 -3.68 -10.59 9.93
C GLU A 144 -5.06 -10.18 9.41
N ASN A 145 -5.51 -8.97 9.73
CA ASN A 145 -6.78 -8.44 9.21
C ASN A 145 -6.82 -8.45 7.68
N ILE A 146 -5.73 -8.09 7.02
CA ILE A 146 -5.61 -8.15 5.55
C ILE A 146 -5.67 -9.61 5.08
N GLN A 147 -4.95 -10.53 5.73
CA GLN A 147 -4.93 -11.95 5.35
C GLN A 147 -6.29 -12.64 5.53
N LEU A 148 -7.04 -12.31 6.59
CA LEU A 148 -8.39 -12.82 6.82
C LEU A 148 -9.35 -12.44 5.68
N ASN A 149 -9.12 -11.29 5.05
CA ASN A 149 -9.94 -10.79 3.95
C ASN A 149 -9.39 -11.13 2.56
N LYS A 150 -8.33 -11.96 2.46
CA LYS A 150 -7.60 -12.22 1.19
C LYS A 150 -8.49 -12.62 0.01
N VAL A 151 -9.49 -13.47 0.25
CA VAL A 151 -10.37 -13.99 -0.82
C VAL A 151 -11.17 -12.86 -1.45
N TRP A 152 -11.71 -11.98 -0.61
CA TRP A 152 -12.47 -10.82 -1.08
C TRP A 152 -11.57 -9.81 -1.78
N LEU A 153 -10.38 -9.53 -1.22
CA LEU A 153 -9.41 -8.58 -1.77
C LEU A 153 -8.92 -8.98 -3.18
N LEU A 154 -8.68 -10.28 -3.40
CA LEU A 154 -8.32 -10.83 -4.71
C LEU A 154 -9.50 -10.82 -5.69
N LYS A 155 -10.68 -11.23 -5.24
CA LYS A 155 -11.89 -11.29 -6.09
C LYS A 155 -12.29 -9.91 -6.61
N GLU A 156 -12.20 -8.89 -5.74
CA GLU A 156 -12.52 -7.51 -6.10
C GLU A 156 -11.36 -6.79 -6.79
N ASP A 157 -10.20 -7.46 -6.98
CA ASP A 157 -9.02 -6.90 -7.63
C ASP A 157 -8.58 -5.57 -6.96
N ILE A 158 -8.58 -5.60 -5.62
CA ILE A 158 -8.14 -4.50 -4.74
C ILE A 158 -6.65 -4.67 -4.42
N LEU A 159 -6.25 -5.91 -4.11
CA LEU A 159 -4.85 -6.30 -3.90
C LEU A 159 -4.54 -7.49 -4.82
N SER A 160 -3.30 -7.54 -5.28
CA SER A 160 -2.76 -8.68 -6.01
C SER A 160 -2.28 -9.78 -5.05
N GLU A 161 -2.06 -10.98 -5.58
CA GLU A 161 -1.42 -12.07 -4.83
C GLU A 161 -0.02 -11.67 -4.35
N GLU A 162 0.71 -10.90 -5.16
CA GLU A 162 2.04 -10.38 -4.80
C GLU A 162 1.98 -9.41 -3.61
N ASP A 163 0.98 -8.51 -3.57
CA ASP A 163 0.75 -7.62 -2.43
C ASP A 163 0.52 -8.43 -1.14
N LEU A 164 -0.31 -9.47 -1.21
CA LEU A 164 -0.64 -10.32 -0.05
C LEU A 164 0.56 -11.16 0.42
N GLN A 165 1.34 -11.71 -0.51
CA GLN A 165 2.58 -12.43 -0.19
C GLN A 165 3.60 -11.50 0.47
N THR A 166 3.69 -10.26 -0.01
CA THR A 166 4.55 -9.24 0.58
C THR A 166 4.17 -8.94 2.02
N ILE A 167 2.87 -8.71 2.28
CA ILE A 167 2.35 -8.45 3.64
C ILE A 167 2.58 -9.66 4.55
N SER A 168 2.38 -10.87 4.05
CA SER A 168 2.67 -12.10 4.81
C SER A 168 4.16 -12.23 5.16
N LYS A 169 5.07 -11.95 4.22
CA LYS A 169 6.52 -11.96 4.48
C LYS A 169 6.90 -10.94 5.55
N LEU A 170 6.36 -9.72 5.47
CA LEU A 170 6.61 -8.68 6.49
C LEU A 170 6.06 -9.09 7.85
N ASN A 171 4.88 -9.71 7.89
CA ASN A 171 4.29 -10.21 9.13
C ASN A 171 5.18 -11.27 9.80
N ASN A 172 5.76 -12.19 9.01
CA ASN A 172 6.64 -13.22 9.54
C ASN A 172 7.93 -12.66 10.15
N ILE A 173 8.48 -11.58 9.59
CA ILE A 173 9.65 -10.90 10.16
C ILE A 173 9.25 -10.25 11.48
N VAL A 174 8.11 -9.54 11.49
CA VAL A 174 7.61 -8.90 12.70
C VAL A 174 7.31 -9.93 13.79
N TYR A 175 6.81 -11.11 13.42
CA TYR A 175 6.58 -12.20 14.35
C TYR A 175 7.87 -12.68 15.04
N GLN A 176 9.05 -12.53 14.42
CA GLN A 176 10.33 -12.85 15.06
C GLN A 176 10.57 -12.03 16.33
N TYR A 177 10.00 -10.82 16.46
CA TYR A 177 10.06 -10.07 17.72
C TYR A 177 9.41 -10.83 18.87
N ASN A 178 8.29 -11.52 18.65
CA ASN A 178 7.64 -12.34 19.69
C ASN A 178 8.46 -13.57 20.09
N LEU A 179 9.44 -13.98 19.27
CA LEU A 179 10.28 -15.15 19.54
C LEU A 179 11.61 -14.74 20.17
N LEU A 180 12.20 -13.64 19.69
CA LEU A 180 13.56 -13.24 20.02
C LEU A 180 13.62 -12.09 21.04
N CYS A 181 12.60 -11.25 21.12
CA CYS A 181 12.64 -10.02 21.93
C CYS A 181 11.84 -10.13 23.23
N CYS A 182 11.81 -11.33 23.84
CA CYS A 182 11.03 -11.66 25.03
C CYS A 182 11.69 -11.26 26.36
N THR A 183 12.99 -10.96 26.33
CA THR A 183 13.81 -10.68 27.51
C THR A 183 14.75 -9.51 27.22
N ASP A 184 14.98 -8.65 28.22
CA ASP A 184 15.79 -7.44 28.05
C ASP A 184 17.29 -7.72 27.81
N ASP A 185 17.83 -8.81 28.36
CA ASP A 185 19.27 -9.12 28.35
C ASP A 185 19.90 -9.22 26.95
N LEU A 186 19.14 -9.76 25.98
CA LEU A 186 19.58 -9.93 24.59
C LEU A 186 18.83 -9.01 23.62
N LEU A 187 17.97 -8.12 24.15
CA LEU A 187 17.05 -7.33 23.35
C LEU A 187 17.77 -6.47 22.31
N PRO A 188 18.85 -5.71 22.62
CA PRO A 188 19.50 -4.87 21.61
C PRO A 188 20.10 -5.67 20.44
N HIS A 189 20.65 -6.86 20.74
CA HIS A 189 21.21 -7.75 19.73
C HIS A 189 20.11 -8.34 18.84
N ASN A 190 19.03 -8.84 19.46
CA ASN A 190 17.91 -9.45 18.74
C ASN A 190 17.15 -8.42 17.89
N VAL A 191 16.95 -7.21 18.41
CA VAL A 191 16.38 -6.08 17.66
C VAL A 191 17.22 -5.74 16.45
N ARG A 192 18.56 -5.72 16.57
CA ARG A 192 19.46 -5.49 15.42
C ARG A 192 19.23 -6.53 14.33
N ILE A 193 19.27 -7.82 14.70
CA ILE A 193 19.08 -8.93 13.75
C ILE A 193 17.74 -8.79 13.02
N VAL A 194 16.65 -8.58 13.75
CA VAL A 194 15.32 -8.52 13.14
C VAL A 194 15.14 -7.25 12.32
N ASN A 195 15.72 -6.11 12.73
CA ASN A 195 15.71 -4.88 11.93
C ASN A 195 16.52 -5.00 10.65
N ASP A 196 17.69 -5.65 10.67
CA ASP A 196 18.50 -5.89 9.48
C ASP A 196 17.74 -6.77 8.48
N GLU A 197 17.06 -7.81 8.96
CA GLU A 197 16.19 -8.64 8.12
C GLU A 197 15.00 -7.83 7.59
N PHE A 198 14.37 -7.01 8.42
CA PHE A 198 13.25 -6.14 8.04
C PHE A 198 13.66 -5.17 6.92
N VAL A 199 14.79 -4.49 7.05
CA VAL A 199 15.33 -3.58 6.02
C VAL A 199 15.68 -4.34 4.75
N LYS A 200 16.37 -5.47 4.86
CA LYS A 200 16.74 -6.30 3.71
C LYS A 200 15.53 -6.79 2.92
N LYS A 201 14.43 -7.11 3.60
CA LYS A 201 13.20 -7.58 2.94
C LYS A 201 12.41 -6.42 2.35
N LEU A 202 12.33 -5.30 3.05
CA LEU A 202 11.69 -4.08 2.56
C LEU A 202 12.39 -3.49 1.33
N SER A 203 13.71 -3.58 1.23
CA SER A 203 14.45 -3.07 0.06
C SER A 203 14.20 -3.87 -1.21
N GLY A 204 13.72 -5.12 -1.08
CA GLY A 204 13.30 -5.95 -2.21
C GLY A 204 11.85 -5.74 -2.65
N ILE A 205 11.11 -4.81 -2.02
CA ILE A 205 9.69 -4.58 -2.29
C ILE A 205 9.51 -3.18 -2.92
N SER A 206 9.00 -3.17 -4.16
CA SER A 206 8.67 -1.94 -4.89
C SER A 206 7.73 -1.04 -4.06
N GLY A 207 8.11 0.22 -3.89
CA GLY A 207 7.37 1.22 -3.11
C GLY A 207 7.91 1.46 -1.69
N PHE A 208 8.53 0.47 -1.05
CA PHE A 208 9.11 0.62 0.30
C PHE A 208 10.53 1.19 0.30
N GLU A 209 11.22 1.18 -0.84
CA GLU A 209 12.53 1.81 -1.00
C GLU A 209 12.51 3.30 -0.60
N LYS A 210 11.43 4.02 -0.94
CA LYS A 210 11.27 5.43 -0.55
C LYS A 210 11.16 5.57 0.96
N LEU A 211 10.44 4.65 1.61
CA LEU A 211 10.28 4.64 3.06
C LEU A 211 11.62 4.39 3.76
N LEU A 212 12.40 3.41 3.28
CA LEU A 212 13.70 3.06 3.85
C LEU A 212 14.74 4.16 3.67
N ASN A 213 14.72 4.88 2.55
CA ASN A 213 15.69 5.92 2.26
C ASN A 213 15.29 7.30 2.78
N PHE A 214 14.06 7.45 3.29
CA PHE A 214 13.60 8.71 3.84
C PHE A 214 14.40 9.06 5.10
N LYS A 215 15.01 10.24 5.11
CA LYS A 215 15.73 10.74 6.30
C LYS A 215 14.80 11.55 7.18
N PHE A 216 14.57 11.05 8.39
CA PHE A 216 13.71 11.66 9.40
C PHE A 216 14.49 11.93 10.69
N SER A 217 13.88 12.72 11.56
CA SER A 217 14.44 13.18 12.83
C SER A 217 13.33 13.30 13.86
N TYR A 218 13.68 13.64 15.11
CA TYR A 218 12.68 13.88 16.15
C TYR A 218 11.73 15.03 15.76
N ASP A 219 12.30 16.10 15.19
CA ASP A 219 11.55 17.30 14.79
C ASP A 219 10.83 17.14 13.44
N VAL A 220 11.39 16.33 12.54
CA VAL A 220 10.82 16.05 11.21
C VAL A 220 10.46 14.58 11.10
N ARG A 221 9.20 14.27 11.36
CA ARG A 221 8.67 12.91 11.46
C ARG A 221 8.45 12.26 10.09
N LEU A 222 8.67 10.96 10.02
CA LEU A 222 8.42 10.14 8.84
C LEU A 222 6.92 10.12 8.51
N SER A 223 6.08 10.03 9.53
CA SER A 223 4.61 10.07 9.47
C SER A 223 4.04 11.36 8.89
N ASN A 224 4.77 12.47 8.93
CA ASN A 224 4.35 13.74 8.32
C ASN A 224 4.75 13.86 6.84
N SER A 225 5.63 12.98 6.37
CA SER A 225 6.33 13.14 5.10
C SER A 225 6.00 12.07 4.07
N VAL A 226 5.47 10.93 4.51
CA VAL A 226 5.05 9.84 3.63
C VAL A 226 3.55 10.02 3.35
N GLU A 227 3.22 10.66 2.23
CA GLU A 227 1.92 10.46 1.61
C GLU A 227 1.85 9.00 1.15
N ILE A 228 1.06 8.18 1.85
CA ILE A 228 0.77 6.81 1.44
C ILE A 228 -0.17 6.90 0.23
N SER A 229 0.39 7.11 -0.97
CA SER A 229 -0.32 7.35 -2.23
C SER A 229 -0.38 6.13 -3.14
#